data_AF-A0A0E9QR58-F1
#
_entry.id   AF-A0A0E9QR58-F1
#
_cell.length_a   1.000
_cell.length_b   1.000
_cell.length_c   1.000
_cell.angle_alpha   90.00
_cell.angle_beta   90.00
_cell.angle_gamma   90.00
#
_symmetry.space_group_name_H-M   'P 1'
#
loop_
_entity.id
_entity.type
_entity.pdbx_description
1 polymer ?
#
loop_
_entity_poly.entity_id
_entity_poly.type
_entity_poly.pdbx_seq_one_letter_code
_entity_poly.pdbx_strand_id
1 'polypeptide(L)' 'MSFAGLNAAEIKTALDGCAAADTFNYKKFFGACGLAKKSADDVKAAFQIIDQDKQTASLRRKS' A
#
# COMPACT_ATOMS: atom_id res chain seq x y z
N MET A 1 7.21 12.84 -1.97
CA MET A 1 7.64 11.43 -2.03
C MET A 1 6.74 10.70 -3.03
N SER A 2 7.23 10.36 -4.21
CA SER A 2 6.48 9.59 -5.20
C SER A 2 6.43 8.13 -4.76
N PHE A 3 5.25 7.64 -4.42
CA PHE A 3 5.04 6.25 -4.04
C PHE A 3 5.26 5.37 -5.29
N ALA A 4 6.43 4.75 -5.47
CA ALA A 4 6.74 3.83 -6.58
C ALA A 4 6.32 4.31 -8.00
N GLY A 5 6.37 5.63 -8.27
CA GLY A 5 5.95 6.20 -9.55
C GLY A 5 4.43 6.09 -9.83
N LEU A 6 3.61 6.08 -8.78
CA LEU A 6 2.16 6.15 -8.84
C LEU A 6 1.69 7.61 -8.82
N ASN A 7 0.57 7.87 -9.50
CA ASN A 7 -0.01 9.20 -9.55
C ASN A 7 -0.74 9.52 -8.24
N ALA A 8 -0.50 10.72 -7.70
CA ALA A 8 -1.16 11.19 -6.49
C ALA A 8 -2.70 11.22 -6.62
N ALA A 9 -3.23 11.47 -7.82
CA ALA A 9 -4.67 11.46 -8.07
C ALA A 9 -5.29 10.04 -7.94
N GLU A 10 -4.59 9.01 -8.42
CA GLU A 10 -5.03 7.61 -8.31
C GLU A 10 -4.92 7.12 -6.87
N ILE A 11 -3.84 7.48 -6.17
CA ILE A 11 -3.67 7.19 -4.73
C ILE A 11 -4.80 7.84 -3.92
N LYS A 12 -5.12 9.11 -4.18
CA LYS A 12 -6.18 9.83 -3.49
C LYS A 12 -7.54 9.15 -3.71
N THR A 13 -7.83 8.74 -4.94
CA THR A 13 -9.07 8.02 -5.26
C THR A 13 -9.13 6.66 -4.57
N ALA A 14 -8.01 5.95 -4.51
CA ALA A 14 -7.91 4.67 -3.80
C ALA A 14 -8.09 4.83 -2.28
N LEU A 15 -7.52 5.89 -1.69
CA LEU A 15 -7.70 6.24 -0.27
C LEU A 15 -9.14 6.65 0.03
N ASP A 16 -9.74 7.52 -0.79
CA ASP A 16 -11.13 7.98 -0.64
C ASP A 16 -12.09 6.78 -0.72
N GLY A 17 -11.83 5.82 -1.62
CA GLY A 17 -12.60 4.57 -1.74
C GLY A 17 -12.38 3.55 -0.61
N CYS A 18 -11.34 3.72 0.20
CA CYS A 18 -11.03 2.86 1.35
C CYS A 18 -11.10 3.62 2.69
N ALA A 19 -11.67 4.83 2.70
CA ALA A 19 -11.71 5.70 3.88
C ALA A 19 -12.72 5.23 4.94
N ALA A 20 -13.66 4.35 4.59
CA ALA A 20 -14.61 3.80 5.56
C ALA A 20 -13.95 2.73 6.45
N ALA A 21 -14.17 2.84 7.76
CA ALA A 21 -13.73 1.84 8.74
C ALA A 21 -14.20 0.43 8.32
N ASP A 22 -13.32 -0.56 8.44
CA ASP A 22 -13.51 -1.97 8.02
C ASP A 22 -13.64 -2.25 6.51
N THR A 23 -13.58 -1.23 5.64
CA THR A 23 -13.73 -1.44 4.17
C THR A 23 -12.43 -1.47 3.39
N PHE A 24 -11.28 -1.27 4.05
CA PHE A 24 -9.99 -1.27 3.39
C PHE A 24 -9.69 -2.64 2.77
N ASN A 25 -9.72 -2.70 1.44
CA ASN A 25 -9.43 -3.91 0.69
C ASN A 25 -8.19 -3.70 -0.17
N TYR A 26 -7.10 -4.37 0.20
CA TYR A 26 -5.82 -4.27 -0.48
C TYR A 26 -5.92 -4.58 -1.98
N LYS A 27 -6.78 -5.51 -2.42
CA LYS A 27 -6.96 -5.81 -3.86
C LYS A 27 -7.56 -4.64 -4.61
N LYS A 28 -8.56 -3.98 -4.02
CA LYS A 28 -9.18 -2.77 -4.61
C LYS A 28 -8.23 -1.58 -4.55
N PHE A 29 -7.55 -1.39 -3.43
CA PHE A 29 -6.58 -0.31 -3.26
C PHE A 29 -5.45 -0.42 -4.29
N PHE A 30 -4.80 -1.57 -4.41
CA PHE A 30 -3.74 -1.79 -5.39
C PHE A 30 -4.23 -1.69 -6.84
N GLY A 31 -5.48 -2.08 -7.11
CA GLY A 31 -6.11 -1.87 -8.41
C GLY A 31 -6.38 -0.39 -8.72
N ALA A 32 -6.87 0.37 -7.73
CA ALA A 32 -7.26 1.77 -7.87
C ALA A 32 -6.06 2.74 -7.87
N CYS A 33 -5.00 2.45 -7.11
CA CYS A 33 -3.80 3.28 -7.07
C CYS A 33 -2.82 3.00 -8.21
N GLY A 34 -3.09 1.99 -9.05
CA GLY A 34 -2.28 1.63 -10.22
C GLY A 34 -1.15 0.63 -9.95
N LEU A 35 -0.92 0.24 -8.68
CA LEU A 35 0.12 -0.74 -8.30
C LEU A 35 -0.08 -2.11 -8.93
N ALA A 36 -1.33 -2.52 -9.16
CA ALA A 36 -1.66 -3.82 -9.78
C ALA A 36 -1.18 -3.94 -11.24
N LYS A 37 -0.88 -2.80 -11.90
CA LYS A 37 -0.39 -2.76 -13.29
C LYS A 37 1.13 -2.57 -13.37
N LYS A 38 1.83 -2.48 -12.25
CA LYS A 38 3.27 -2.25 -12.18
C LYS A 38 4.05 -3.57 -12.16
N SER A 39 5.34 -3.49 -12.43
CA SER A 39 6.24 -4.66 -12.38
C SER A 39 6.41 -5.15 -10.94
N ALA A 40 6.81 -6.42 -10.78
CA ALA A 40 7.05 -7.02 -9.47
C ALA A 40 8.08 -6.23 -8.63
N ASP A 41 9.06 -5.59 -9.27
CA ASP A 41 10.08 -4.80 -8.59
C ASP A 41 9.53 -3.47 -8.05
N ASP A 42 8.64 -2.81 -8.78
CA ASP A 42 7.94 -1.60 -8.31
C ASP A 42 7.00 -1.92 -7.15
N VAL A 43 6.31 -3.07 -7.22
CA VAL A 43 5.44 -3.55 -6.14
C VAL A 43 6.27 -3.83 -4.89
N LYS A 44 7.45 -4.46 -5.02
CA LYS A 44 8.38 -4.67 -3.90
C LYS A 44 8.86 -3.34 -3.29
N ALA A 45 9.24 -2.37 -4.13
CA ALA A 45 9.66 -1.05 -3.66
C ALA A 45 8.54 -0.33 -2.91
N ALA A 46 7.31 -0.36 -3.44
CA ALA A 46 6.14 0.17 -2.74
C ALA A 46 5.88 -0.54 -1.41
N PHE A 47 6.01 -1.87 -1.38
CA PHE A 47 5.82 -2.66 -0.16
C PHE A 47 6.86 -2.31 0.91
N GLN A 48 8.12 -2.09 0.52
CA GLN A 48 9.18 -1.64 1.44
C GLN A 48 8.94 -0.22 1.98
N ILE A 49 8.28 0.65 1.20
CA ILE A 49 7.90 2.01 1.64
C ILE A 49 6.67 1.94 2.57
N ILE A 50 5.73 1.01 2.35
CA ILE A 50 4.55 0.81 3.22
C ILE A 50 4.93 0.15 4.55
N ASP A 51 5.85 -0.81 4.53
CA ASP A 51 6.37 -1.53 5.70
C ASP A 51 7.33 -0.64 6.53
N GLN A 52 6.88 0.58 6.84
CA GLN A 52 7.59 1.53 7.71
C GLN A 52 7.66 1.05 9.16
N ASP A 53 6.66 0.27 9.56
CA ASP A 53 6.58 -0.34 10.87
C ASP A 53 6.56 -1.84 10.63
N LYS A 54 7.73 -2.49 10.70
CA LYS A 54 7.89 -3.94 10.60
C LYS A 54 7.22 -4.64 11.79
N GLN A 55 5.92 -4.41 11.98
CA GLN A 55 5.16 -4.87 13.14
C GLN A 55 5.07 -6.38 13.17
N THR A 56 5.29 -7.05 12.04
CA THR A 56 5.49 -8.51 11.96
C THR A 56 6.74 -9.00 12.70
N ALA A 57 7.71 -8.13 13.02
CA ALA A 57 8.88 -8.44 13.85
C ALA A 57 8.78 -7.91 15.30
N SER A 58 7.79 -7.08 15.61
CA SER A 58 7.60 -6.49 16.95
C SER A 58 6.82 -7.42 17.89
N LEU A 59 5.92 -8.26 17.35
CA LEU A 59 5.16 -9.23 18.17
C LEU A 59 5.93 -10.51 18.53
N ARG A 60 7.12 -10.75 17.98
CA ARG A 60 7.90 -11.99 18.19
C ARG A 60 9.11 -11.85 19.11
N ARG A 61 9.29 -10.70 19.77
CA ARG A 61 10.41 -10.43 20.71
C ARG A 61 9.97 -10.17 22.16
N LYS A 62 8.76 -10.58 22.53
CA LYS A 62 8.23 -10.37 23.89
C LYS A 62 7.54 -11.59 24.51
N SER A 63 7.94 -12.79 24.12
CA SER A 63 7.61 -14.03 24.85
C SER A 63 8.86 -14.84 25.11
#